data_AF-A0A947AQP8-F1
#
_entry.id   AF-A0A947AQP8-F1
#
_cell.length_a   1.000
_cell.length_b   1.000
_cell.length_c   1.000
_cell.angle_alpha   90.00
_cell.angle_beta   90.00
_cell.angle_gamma   90.00
#
_symmetry.space_group_name_H-M   'P 1'
#
loop_
_entity.id
_entity.type
_entity.pdbx_description
1 polymer ?
#
loop_
_entity_poly.entity_id
_entity_poly.type
_entity_poly.pdbx_seq_one_letter_code
_entity_poly.pdbx_strand_id
1 'polypeptide(L)'
;MTGLAAEFDKVKTEVLVQYVVSEAELPQALDVLHKFAFHTIATAVLRNYYAVLPDAREEMACDLRVVAERQKTYLFALQTTHNQYLYLGADNDILYIGTYEQGISDVEILRFFGFKNAKHFKDSLPGAFEDLQTLQDDKNVTVCVACGTAEGELHILGCPVEQCPWCDGQFSRCNCRFDHLGVDQIDDIDLLERLEELLEQKGRVAFRKDQSPSFPTAGGDPGPMLPK
;
A
#
# COMPACT_ATOMS: atom_id res chain seq x y z
N MET A 1 -8.87 -22.95 -16.21
CA MET A 1 -8.46 -23.50 -14.91
C MET A 1 -9.06 -22.63 -13.80
N THR A 2 -10.38 -22.68 -13.58
CA THR A 2 -11.09 -21.55 -12.94
C THR A 2 -12.15 -21.94 -11.90
N GLY A 3 -12.31 -23.23 -11.59
CA GLY A 3 -13.24 -23.69 -10.55
C GLY A 3 -12.62 -23.75 -9.16
N LEU A 4 -11.43 -24.36 -9.03
CA LEU A 4 -10.80 -24.63 -7.74
C LEU A 4 -10.36 -23.35 -7.01
N ALA A 5 -9.72 -22.41 -7.69
CA ALA A 5 -9.24 -21.17 -7.07
C ALA A 5 -10.38 -20.36 -6.43
N ALA A 6 -11.53 -20.28 -7.11
CA ALA A 6 -12.72 -19.59 -6.61
C ALA A 6 -13.40 -20.30 -5.42
N GLU A 7 -13.16 -21.61 -5.23
CA GLU A 7 -13.62 -22.32 -4.03
C GLU A 7 -12.66 -22.14 -2.86
N PHE A 8 -11.35 -22.09 -3.11
CA PHE A 8 -10.35 -21.76 -2.09
C PHE A 8 -10.54 -20.36 -1.50
N ASP A 9 -11.01 -19.39 -2.29
CA ASP A 9 -11.36 -18.06 -1.81
C ASP A 9 -12.49 -18.05 -0.76
N LYS A 10 -13.31 -19.10 -0.70
CA LYS A 10 -14.39 -19.23 0.29
C LYS A 10 -13.96 -19.96 1.56
N VAL A 11 -12.81 -20.62 1.54
CA VAL A 11 -12.26 -21.34 2.70
C VAL A 11 -11.80 -20.31 3.72
N LYS A 12 -12.21 -20.46 4.98
CA LYS A 12 -11.79 -19.56 6.06
C LYS A 12 -10.30 -19.70 6.35
N THR A 13 -9.64 -18.61 6.73
CA THR A 13 -8.19 -18.62 6.99
C THR A 13 -7.82 -19.58 8.12
N GLU A 14 -8.66 -19.69 9.14
CA GLU A 14 -8.51 -20.62 10.27
C GLU A 14 -8.49 -22.09 9.82
N VAL A 15 -9.22 -22.42 8.75
CA VAL A 15 -9.21 -23.76 8.15
C VAL A 15 -7.88 -23.99 7.44
N LEU A 16 -7.36 -22.99 6.72
CA LEU A 16 -6.03 -23.09 6.09
C LEU A 16 -4.94 -23.33 7.13
N VAL A 17 -4.98 -22.62 8.26
CA VAL A 17 -4.03 -22.81 9.37
C VAL A 17 -4.03 -24.26 9.85
N GLN A 18 -5.20 -24.86 10.07
CA GLN A 18 -5.32 -26.25 10.56
C GLN A 18 -4.66 -27.29 9.65
N TYR A 19 -4.50 -27.00 8.35
CA TYR A 19 -3.82 -27.89 7.41
C TYR A 19 -2.30 -27.72 7.42
N VAL A 20 -1.80 -26.60 7.92
CA VAL A 20 -0.39 -26.22 7.83
C VAL A 20 0.34 -26.41 9.15
N VAL A 21 -0.32 -26.12 10.27
CA VAL A 21 0.33 -26.15 11.59
C VAL A 21 -0.04 -27.41 12.37
N SER A 22 0.86 -27.85 13.24
CA SER A 22 0.58 -28.99 14.12
C SER A 22 -0.50 -28.67 15.16
N GLU A 23 -1.15 -29.70 15.71
CA GLU A 23 -2.17 -29.52 16.77
C GLU A 23 -1.62 -28.78 18.00
N ALA A 24 -0.32 -28.92 18.28
CA ALA A 24 0.33 -28.25 19.40
C ALA A 24 0.51 -26.74 19.17
N GLU A 25 0.70 -26.32 17.92
CA GLU A 25 0.95 -24.94 17.52
C GLU A 25 -0.34 -24.20 17.14
N LEU A 26 -1.41 -24.94 16.80
CA LEU A 26 -2.68 -24.39 16.36
C LEU A 26 -3.24 -23.27 17.25
N PRO A 27 -3.24 -23.35 18.60
CA PRO A 27 -3.71 -22.26 19.45
C PRO A 27 -2.93 -20.96 19.24
N GLN A 28 -1.59 -21.06 19.14
CA GLN A 28 -0.72 -19.90 18.96
C GLN A 28 -0.89 -19.29 17.56
N ALA A 29 -1.05 -20.13 16.53
CA ALA A 29 -1.30 -19.68 15.17
C ALA A 29 -2.63 -18.89 15.05
N LEU A 30 -3.67 -19.36 15.75
CA LEU A 30 -4.97 -18.68 15.78
C LEU A 30 -4.90 -17.35 16.56
N ASP A 31 -4.11 -17.28 17.63
CA ASP A 31 -3.90 -16.02 18.36
C ASP A 31 -3.26 -14.94 17.49
N VAL A 32 -2.34 -15.32 16.60
CA VAL A 32 -1.77 -14.41 15.60
C VAL A 32 -2.83 -13.91 14.63
N LEU A 33 -3.73 -14.78 14.14
CA LEU A 33 -4.85 -14.33 13.30
C LEU A 33 -5.77 -13.35 14.05
N HIS A 34 -6.10 -13.65 15.30
CA HIS A 34 -6.96 -12.78 16.12
C HIS A 34 -6.32 -11.42 16.39
N LYS A 35 -4.98 -11.37 16.60
CA LYS A 35 -4.22 -10.13 16.76
C LYS A 35 -4.42 -9.17 15.58
N PHE A 36 -4.57 -9.69 14.36
CA PHE A 36 -4.70 -8.90 13.15
C PHE A 36 -6.13 -8.85 12.57
N ALA A 37 -7.13 -9.40 13.27
CA ALA A 37 -8.49 -9.57 12.75
C ALA A 37 -9.19 -8.26 12.32
N PHE A 38 -8.80 -7.13 12.88
CA PHE A 38 -9.35 -5.81 12.54
C PHE A 38 -8.59 -5.10 11.41
N HIS A 39 -7.49 -5.69 10.94
CA HIS A 39 -6.66 -5.12 9.89
C HIS A 39 -6.82 -5.96 8.62
N THR A 40 -7.60 -5.43 7.68
CA THR A 40 -7.97 -6.13 6.43
C THR A 40 -6.75 -6.59 5.65
N ILE A 41 -5.77 -5.71 5.46
CA ILE A 41 -4.57 -6.00 4.69
C ILE A 41 -3.66 -7.02 5.38
N ALA A 42 -3.49 -6.93 6.71
CA ALA A 42 -2.72 -7.89 7.48
C ALA A 42 -3.35 -9.29 7.44
N THR A 43 -4.69 -9.35 7.55
CA THR A 43 -5.45 -10.59 7.42
C THR A 43 -5.31 -11.18 6.02
N ALA A 44 -5.29 -10.34 4.98
CA ALA A 44 -5.05 -10.77 3.61
C ALA A 44 -3.64 -11.36 3.42
N VAL A 45 -2.61 -10.77 4.02
CA VAL A 45 -1.23 -11.31 4.00
C VAL A 45 -1.18 -12.68 4.66
N LEU A 46 -1.73 -12.82 5.87
CA LEU A 46 -1.73 -14.09 6.60
C LEU A 46 -2.49 -15.17 5.83
N ARG A 47 -3.64 -14.81 5.23
CA ARG A 47 -4.39 -15.71 4.35
C ARG A 47 -3.56 -16.15 3.15
N ASN A 48 -2.92 -15.21 2.45
CA ASN A 48 -2.09 -15.52 1.29
C ASN A 48 -0.95 -16.48 1.64
N TYR A 49 -0.28 -16.24 2.77
CA TYR A 49 0.77 -17.12 3.28
C TYR A 49 0.27 -18.56 3.46
N TYR A 50 -0.81 -18.79 4.21
CA TYR A 50 -1.33 -20.14 4.46
C TYR A 50 -1.97 -20.79 3.22
N ALA A 51 -2.37 -20.01 2.22
CA ALA A 51 -2.91 -20.53 0.96
C ALA A 51 -1.81 -20.97 -0.01
N VAL A 52 -0.68 -20.25 -0.05
CA VAL A 52 0.39 -20.47 -1.04
C VAL A 52 1.54 -21.30 -0.47
N LEU A 53 1.91 -21.08 0.79
CA LEU A 53 3.09 -21.63 1.47
C LEU A 53 4.37 -21.45 0.64
N PRO A 54 5.05 -20.29 0.76
CA PRO A 54 6.33 -20.07 0.11
C PRO A 54 7.28 -21.24 0.36
N ASP A 55 7.89 -21.73 -0.73
CA ASP A 55 8.79 -22.90 -0.73
C ASP A 55 8.17 -24.21 -0.21
N ALA A 56 6.83 -24.33 -0.19
CA ALA A 56 6.07 -25.46 0.34
C ALA A 56 6.42 -25.80 1.81
N ARG A 57 6.73 -24.78 2.61
CA ARG A 57 7.08 -24.94 4.02
C ARG A 57 5.86 -24.79 4.90
N GLU A 58 5.56 -25.84 5.65
CA GLU A 58 4.50 -25.89 6.65
C GLU A 58 5.01 -25.28 7.96
N GLU A 59 4.94 -23.95 8.08
CA GLU A 59 5.35 -23.23 9.29
C GLU A 59 4.21 -22.37 9.84
N MET A 60 4.27 -22.16 11.15
CA MET A 60 3.36 -21.23 11.82
C MET A 60 3.81 -19.79 11.58
N ALA A 61 2.88 -18.92 11.21
CA ALA A 61 3.10 -17.48 11.28
C ALA A 61 3.15 -17.02 12.75
N CYS A 62 4.23 -16.34 13.13
CA CYS A 62 4.49 -15.88 14.48
C CYS A 62 4.14 -14.40 14.67
N ASP A 63 4.50 -13.54 13.72
CA ASP A 63 4.23 -12.10 13.79
C ASP A 63 4.30 -11.45 12.41
N LEU A 64 3.65 -10.29 12.26
CA LEU A 64 3.64 -9.49 11.04
C LEU A 64 3.99 -8.04 11.36
N ARG A 65 4.97 -7.49 10.64
CA ARG A 65 5.49 -6.13 10.86
C ARG A 65 5.57 -5.33 9.57
N VAL A 66 5.47 -4.01 9.71
CA VAL A 66 5.61 -3.04 8.63
C VAL A 66 7.07 -2.67 8.48
N VAL A 67 7.62 -2.89 7.30
CA VAL A 67 8.96 -2.45 6.90
C VAL A 67 8.92 -1.04 6.34
N ALA A 68 7.94 -0.77 5.49
CA ALA A 68 7.71 0.54 4.91
C ALA A 68 6.22 0.68 4.53
N GLU A 69 5.75 1.92 4.52
CA GLU A 69 4.39 2.28 4.09
C GLU A 69 4.49 3.51 3.19
N ARG A 70 3.78 3.47 2.07
CA ARG A 70 3.63 4.62 1.17
C ARG A 70 2.32 4.54 0.41
N GLN A 71 1.51 5.60 0.45
CA GLN A 71 0.26 5.69 -0.34
C GLN A 71 -0.68 4.47 -0.14
N LYS A 72 -0.92 4.06 1.12
CA LYS A 72 -1.69 2.85 1.50
C LYS A 72 -1.15 1.52 0.93
N THR A 73 0.05 1.53 0.38
CA THR A 73 0.80 0.33 0.00
C THR A 73 1.80 0.03 1.10
N TYR A 74 1.83 -1.21 1.54
CA TYR A 74 2.62 -1.68 2.67
C TYR A 74 3.62 -2.72 2.20
N LEU A 75 4.86 -2.56 2.65
CA LEU A 75 5.86 -3.61 2.63
C LEU A 75 5.87 -4.29 3.99
N PHE A 76 5.47 -5.54 4.02
CA PHE A 76 5.39 -6.36 5.22
C PHE A 76 6.58 -7.31 5.34
N ALA A 77 7.00 -7.54 6.58
CA ALA A 77 7.81 -8.68 6.96
C ALA A 77 6.96 -9.63 7.81
N LEU A 78 6.78 -10.86 7.33
CA LEU A 78 6.12 -11.94 8.03
C LEU A 78 7.18 -12.84 8.66
N GLN A 79 7.15 -12.99 9.99
CA GLN A 79 7.99 -13.94 10.70
C GLN A 79 7.22 -15.25 10.89
N THR A 80 7.85 -16.36 10.54
CA THR A 80 7.39 -17.72 10.83
C THR A 80 8.30 -18.36 11.88
N THR A 81 8.05 -19.63 12.23
CA THR A 81 8.85 -20.37 13.21
C THR A 81 10.35 -20.37 12.89
N HIS A 82 10.75 -20.46 11.62
CA HIS A 82 12.17 -20.49 11.23
C HIS A 82 12.57 -19.51 10.13
N ASN A 83 11.61 -18.85 9.47
CA ASN A 83 11.88 -18.02 8.31
C ASN A 83 11.22 -16.65 8.43
N GLN A 84 11.63 -15.76 7.53
CA GLN A 84 11.07 -14.43 7.41
C GLN A 84 10.84 -14.13 5.92
N TYR A 85 9.65 -13.64 5.60
CA TYR A 85 9.19 -13.42 4.25
C TYR A 85 8.78 -11.96 4.05
N LEU A 86 8.93 -11.46 2.83
CA LEU A 86 8.53 -10.13 2.41
C LEU A 86 7.28 -10.20 1.54
N TYR A 87 6.29 -9.37 1.89
CA TYR A 87 5.03 -9.23 1.16
C TYR A 87 4.77 -7.77 0.81
N LEU A 88 4.25 -7.53 -0.39
CA LEU A 88 3.63 -6.28 -0.77
C LEU A 88 2.13 -6.41 -0.56
N GLY A 89 1.50 -5.43 0.08
CA GLY A 89 0.05 -5.34 0.18
C GLY A 89 -0.44 -3.97 -0.26
N ALA A 90 -1.41 -3.93 -1.16
CA ALA A 90 -2.16 -2.73 -1.52
C ALA A 90 -3.65 -3.09 -1.58
N ASP A 91 -4.47 -2.43 -0.77
CA ASP A 91 -5.89 -2.75 -0.60
C ASP A 91 -6.14 -4.24 -0.27
N ASN A 92 -6.52 -5.06 -1.26
CA ASN A 92 -6.74 -6.50 -1.15
C ASN A 92 -5.74 -7.34 -1.96
N ASP A 93 -4.85 -6.71 -2.72
CA ASP A 93 -3.86 -7.38 -3.54
C ASP A 93 -2.60 -7.62 -2.73
N ILE A 94 -2.28 -8.91 -2.55
CA ILE A 94 -1.10 -9.35 -1.81
C ILE A 94 -0.14 -10.07 -2.77
N LEU A 95 1.11 -9.65 -2.74
CA LEU A 95 2.18 -10.24 -3.53
C LEU A 95 3.33 -10.69 -2.64
N TYR A 96 3.71 -11.95 -2.73
CA TYR A 96 4.96 -12.46 -2.16
C TYR A 96 6.15 -11.97 -3.00
N ILE A 97 7.12 -11.31 -2.37
CA ILE A 97 8.28 -10.72 -3.07
C ILE A 97 9.55 -11.55 -2.86
N GLY A 98 9.65 -12.28 -1.75
CA GLY A 98 10.83 -13.10 -1.44
C GLY A 98 11.09 -13.27 0.05
N THR A 99 12.29 -13.71 0.38
CA THR A 99 12.72 -13.86 1.78
C THR A 99 13.34 -12.58 2.32
N TYR A 100 13.16 -12.33 3.62
CA TYR A 100 13.69 -11.15 4.29
C TYR A 100 15.22 -11.06 4.23
N GLU A 101 15.91 -12.20 4.37
CA GLU A 101 17.38 -12.28 4.31
C GLU A 101 17.95 -11.89 2.94
N GLN A 102 17.32 -12.36 1.86
CA GLN A 102 17.72 -12.01 0.51
C GLN A 102 17.49 -10.52 0.24
N GLY A 103 16.43 -9.96 0.81
CA GLY A 103 15.99 -8.59 0.59
C GLY A 103 15.26 -8.44 -0.74
N ILE A 104 15.12 -7.20 -1.22
CA ILE A 104 14.39 -6.88 -2.45
C ILE A 104 15.39 -6.65 -3.59
N SER A 105 15.23 -7.39 -4.68
CA SER A 105 15.99 -7.21 -5.92
C SER A 105 15.28 -6.29 -6.92
N ASP A 106 13.96 -6.16 -6.81
CA ASP A 106 13.14 -5.33 -7.67
C ASP A 106 13.39 -3.83 -7.43
N VAL A 107 13.90 -3.17 -8.47
CA VAL A 107 14.29 -1.75 -8.42
C VAL A 107 13.06 -0.84 -8.35
N GLU A 108 11.93 -1.24 -8.93
CA GLU A 108 10.71 -0.44 -8.93
C GLU A 108 10.08 -0.42 -7.54
N ILE A 109 10.02 -1.57 -6.87
CA ILE A 109 9.57 -1.66 -5.47
C ILE A 109 10.48 -0.83 -4.55
N LEU A 110 11.80 -0.97 -4.70
CA LEU A 110 12.77 -0.19 -3.91
C LEU A 110 12.56 1.32 -4.12
N ARG A 111 12.47 1.76 -5.38
CA ARG A 111 12.24 3.17 -5.74
C ARG A 111 10.91 3.69 -5.20
N PHE A 112 9.86 2.87 -5.29
CA PHE A 112 8.53 3.23 -4.78
C PHE A 112 8.58 3.55 -3.27
N PHE A 113 9.27 2.74 -2.46
CA PHE A 113 9.43 3.02 -1.03
C PHE A 113 10.58 4.00 -0.70
N GLY A 114 11.22 4.60 -1.70
CA GLY A 114 12.29 5.59 -1.50
C GLY A 114 13.67 5.00 -1.19
N PHE A 115 13.86 3.69 -1.37
CA PHE A 115 15.17 3.05 -1.23
C PHE A 115 15.97 3.18 -2.52
N LYS A 116 17.23 3.62 -2.40
CA LYS A 116 18.11 3.83 -3.57
C LYS A 116 18.56 2.54 -4.25
N ASN A 117 18.73 1.48 -3.47
CA ASN A 117 19.17 0.16 -3.92
C ASN A 117 18.98 -0.88 -2.80
N ALA A 118 19.20 -2.15 -3.11
CA ALA A 118 19.07 -3.26 -2.17
C ALA A 118 19.98 -3.12 -0.93
N LYS A 119 21.17 -2.50 -1.09
CA LYS A 119 22.06 -2.24 0.06
C LYS A 119 21.46 -1.19 0.99
N HIS A 120 20.98 -0.08 0.44
CA HIS A 120 20.31 0.96 1.22
C HIS A 120 19.09 0.42 1.95
N PHE A 121 18.32 -0.49 1.33
CA PHE A 121 17.23 -1.20 2.00
C PHE A 121 17.75 -1.98 3.21
N LYS A 122 18.75 -2.86 3.05
CA LYS A 122 19.32 -3.64 4.15
C LYS A 122 19.90 -2.77 5.27
N ASP A 123 20.58 -1.68 4.90
CA ASP A 123 21.15 -0.72 5.86
C ASP A 123 20.07 0.09 6.61
N SER A 124 18.86 0.18 6.04
CA SER A 124 17.71 0.88 6.65
C SER A 124 16.87 -0.02 7.56
N LEU A 125 17.04 -1.35 7.46
CA LEU A 125 16.33 -2.30 8.31
C LEU A 125 16.90 -2.26 9.74
N PRO A 126 16.06 -2.38 10.77
CA PRO A 126 16.55 -2.56 12.12
C PRO A 126 17.25 -3.92 12.26
N GLY A 127 18.17 -4.02 13.23
CA GLY A 127 18.94 -5.25 13.47
C GLY A 127 18.11 -6.41 14.01
N ALA A 128 17.00 -6.12 14.71
CA ALA A 128 16.06 -7.12 15.22
C ALA A 128 14.69 -6.96 14.56
N PHE A 129 13.98 -8.06 14.34
CA PHE A 129 12.66 -8.06 13.70
C PHE A 129 11.61 -7.35 14.57
N GLU A 130 11.74 -7.47 15.89
CA GLU A 130 10.82 -6.93 16.88
C GLU A 130 10.79 -5.39 16.90
N ASP A 131 11.88 -4.78 16.42
CA ASP A 131 12.05 -3.33 16.29
C ASP A 131 11.32 -2.76 15.07
N LEU A 132 10.83 -3.60 14.15
CA LEU A 132 10.01 -3.15 13.03
C LEU A 132 8.66 -2.60 13.52
N GLN A 133 8.14 -1.65 12.76
CA GLN A 133 6.89 -0.98 13.06
C GLN A 133 5.75 -2.01 13.14
N THR A 134 4.96 -1.91 14.21
CA THR A 134 3.68 -2.61 14.28
C THR A 134 2.64 -1.86 13.45
N LEU A 135 1.61 -2.54 12.98
CA LEU A 135 0.54 -1.97 12.18
C LEU A 135 -0.37 -0.98 12.97
N GLN A 136 0.13 -0.38 14.06
CA GLN A 136 -0.63 0.51 14.95
C GLN A 136 -1.37 1.59 14.16
N ASP A 137 -2.66 1.72 14.49
CA ASP A 137 -3.59 2.71 13.97
C ASP A 137 -3.02 4.13 14.13
N ASP A 138 -2.81 4.78 12.98
CA ASP A 138 -2.71 6.21 12.76
C ASP A 138 -2.15 7.06 13.91
N LYS A 139 -0.82 7.16 13.96
CA LYS A 139 -0.21 8.42 14.42
C LYS A 139 -0.77 9.53 13.54
N ASN A 140 -1.01 10.72 14.11
CA ASN A 140 -1.54 11.95 13.49
C ASN A 140 -0.79 12.44 12.22
N VAL A 141 -0.64 11.58 11.20
CA VAL A 141 -0.02 11.89 9.93
C VAL A 141 -1.14 12.43 9.04
N THR A 142 -0.95 13.67 8.58
CA THR A 142 -1.87 14.22 7.60
C THR A 142 -1.63 13.51 6.28
N VAL A 143 -2.57 12.66 5.89
CA VAL A 143 -2.56 11.95 4.61
C VAL A 143 -3.74 12.38 3.73
N CYS A 144 -3.56 12.29 2.42
CA CYS A 144 -4.63 12.47 1.46
C CYS A 144 -5.68 11.37 1.65
N VAL A 145 -6.94 11.73 1.87
CA VAL A 145 -8.02 10.74 2.08
C VAL A 145 -8.26 9.85 0.84
N ALA A 146 -7.98 10.39 -0.36
CA ALA A 146 -8.18 9.69 -1.62
C ALA A 146 -7.08 8.65 -1.89
N CYS A 147 -5.80 9.07 -1.88
CA CYS A 147 -4.68 8.20 -2.27
C CYS A 147 -3.70 7.86 -1.15
N GLY A 148 -3.90 8.35 0.07
CA GLY A 148 -3.04 8.06 1.22
C GLY A 148 -1.65 8.69 1.19
N THR A 149 -1.35 9.61 0.26
CA THR A 149 -0.03 10.27 0.24
C THR A 149 0.13 11.17 1.46
N ALA A 150 1.32 11.17 2.07
CA ALA A 150 1.65 12.02 3.21
C ALA A 150 1.93 13.46 2.78
N GLU A 151 1.72 14.42 3.68
CA GLU A 151 2.04 15.83 3.43
C GLU A 151 3.52 16.01 3.04
N GLY A 152 3.76 16.79 1.98
CA GLY A 152 5.08 16.96 1.37
C GLY A 152 5.44 15.93 0.29
N GLU A 153 4.67 14.87 0.12
CA GLU A 153 4.87 13.90 -0.97
C GLU A 153 3.97 14.16 -2.18
N LEU A 154 4.38 13.66 -3.35
CA LEU A 154 3.54 13.70 -4.55
C LEU A 154 2.40 12.69 -4.42
N HIS A 155 1.23 13.01 -4.98
CA HIS A 155 0.13 12.06 -5.10
C HIS A 155 0.47 10.91 -6.07
N ILE A 156 -0.30 9.82 -6.01
CA ILE A 156 -0.42 8.93 -7.18
C ILE A 156 -0.97 9.73 -8.35
N LEU A 157 -0.44 9.50 -9.56
CA LEU A 157 -0.86 10.23 -10.75
C LEU A 157 -2.36 10.05 -10.97
N GLY A 158 -3.09 11.16 -11.11
CA GLY A 158 -4.54 11.14 -11.35
C GLY A 158 -5.39 11.09 -10.07
N CYS A 159 -4.78 11.21 -8.89
CA CYS A 159 -5.53 11.43 -7.66
C CYS A 159 -6.52 12.61 -7.84
N PRO A 160 -7.80 12.47 -7.43
CA PRO A 160 -8.79 13.53 -7.65
C PRO A 160 -8.50 14.82 -6.87
N VAL A 161 -7.65 14.74 -5.85
CA VAL A 161 -7.22 15.85 -5.00
C VAL A 161 -5.91 16.49 -5.52
N GLU A 162 -5.21 15.82 -6.44
CA GLU A 162 -3.95 16.34 -6.98
C GLU A 162 -4.14 17.70 -7.66
N GLN A 163 -3.29 18.64 -7.32
CA GLN A 163 -3.27 19.97 -7.92
C GLN A 163 -2.48 19.98 -9.23
N CYS A 164 -3.06 20.58 -10.26
CA CYS A 164 -2.44 20.73 -11.57
C CYS A 164 -1.28 21.72 -11.49
N PRO A 165 -0.05 21.34 -11.90
CA PRO A 165 1.11 22.23 -11.84
C PRO A 165 1.08 23.36 -12.90
N TRP A 166 0.11 23.35 -13.81
CA TRP A 166 -0.01 24.36 -14.87
C TRP A 166 -1.07 25.42 -14.59
N CYS A 167 -2.17 25.07 -13.93
CA CYS A 167 -3.31 25.97 -13.73
C CYS A 167 -3.81 26.07 -12.30
N ASP A 168 -3.14 25.40 -11.35
CA ASP A 168 -3.50 25.33 -9.92
C ASP A 168 -4.89 24.74 -9.62
N GLY A 169 -5.65 24.30 -10.63
CA GLY A 169 -6.90 23.57 -10.48
C GLY A 169 -6.69 22.08 -10.12
N GLN A 170 -7.77 21.29 -10.07
CA GLN A 170 -7.65 19.83 -9.88
C GLN A 170 -7.15 19.17 -11.16
N PHE A 171 -6.04 18.43 -11.09
CA PHE A 171 -5.38 17.80 -12.23
C PHE A 171 -6.32 16.88 -13.01
N SER A 172 -7.13 16.09 -12.30
CA SER A 172 -8.14 15.20 -12.86
C SER A 172 -9.28 15.91 -13.61
N ARG A 173 -9.51 17.20 -13.35
CA ARG A 173 -10.65 17.97 -13.89
C ARG A 173 -10.28 19.03 -14.92
N CYS A 174 -9.02 19.48 -14.96
CA CYS A 174 -8.58 20.45 -15.96
C CYS A 174 -8.26 19.77 -17.31
N ASN A 175 -8.16 20.56 -18.38
CA ASN A 175 -7.74 20.06 -19.70
C ASN A 175 -6.23 20.16 -19.95
N CYS A 176 -5.43 20.72 -19.03
CA CYS A 176 -4.02 20.98 -19.27
C CYS A 176 -3.22 19.73 -19.69
N ARG A 177 -3.56 18.53 -19.16
CA ARG A 177 -2.93 17.27 -19.58
C ARG A 177 -3.13 16.98 -21.08
N PHE A 178 -4.31 17.29 -21.61
CA PHE A 178 -4.67 17.13 -23.02
C PHE A 178 -4.00 18.21 -23.87
N ASP A 179 -4.07 19.46 -23.42
CA ASP A 179 -3.50 20.62 -24.12
C ASP A 179 -1.97 20.48 -24.29
N HIS A 180 -1.27 20.02 -23.25
CA HIS A 180 0.19 19.83 -23.29
C HIS A 180 0.63 18.61 -24.11
N LEU A 181 -0.19 17.56 -24.16
CA LEU A 181 0.06 16.40 -25.02
C LEU A 181 -0.34 16.65 -26.48
N GLY A 182 -1.22 17.62 -26.74
CA GLY A 182 -1.79 17.90 -28.06
C GLY A 182 -2.78 16.83 -28.52
N VAL A 183 -3.52 16.22 -27.59
CA VAL A 183 -4.47 15.13 -27.84
C VAL A 183 -5.79 15.42 -27.15
N ASP A 184 -6.90 14.90 -27.66
CA ASP A 184 -8.23 15.07 -27.04
C ASP A 184 -8.51 14.02 -25.95
N GLN A 185 -7.78 12.90 -25.98
CA GLN A 185 -7.91 11.79 -25.03
C GLN A 185 -6.56 11.11 -24.82
N ILE A 186 -6.38 10.50 -23.64
CA ILE A 186 -5.26 9.63 -23.31
C ILE A 186 -5.82 8.21 -23.19
N ASP A 187 -5.59 7.38 -24.19
CA ASP A 187 -6.16 6.03 -24.32
C ASP A 187 -5.11 4.92 -24.52
N ASP A 188 -3.82 5.28 -24.56
CA ASP A 188 -2.70 4.35 -24.63
C ASP A 188 -1.61 4.65 -23.57
N ILE A 189 -0.71 3.68 -23.41
CA ILE A 189 0.38 3.72 -22.42
C ILE A 189 1.47 4.72 -22.85
N ASP A 190 1.77 4.83 -24.15
CA ASP A 190 2.81 5.73 -24.66
C ASP A 190 2.47 7.21 -24.36
N LEU A 191 1.19 7.59 -24.44
CA LEU A 191 0.69 8.91 -24.07
C LEU A 191 0.76 9.15 -22.56
N LEU A 192 0.55 8.11 -21.74
CA LEU A 192 0.74 8.21 -20.28
C LEU A 192 2.21 8.42 -19.93
N GLU A 193 3.13 7.68 -20.54
CA GLU A 193 4.58 7.85 -20.33
C GLU A 193 5.02 9.27 -20.72
N ARG A 194 4.57 9.77 -21.88
CA ARG A 194 4.84 11.15 -22.29
C ARG A 194 4.27 12.19 -21.34
N LEU A 195 3.10 11.93 -20.73
CA LEU A 195 2.52 12.82 -19.73
C LEU A 195 3.39 12.86 -18.47
N GLU A 196 3.87 11.71 -18.02
CA GLU A 196 4.77 11.60 -16.87
C GLU A 196 6.05 12.42 -17.11
N GLU A 197 6.67 12.31 -18.28
CA GLU A 197 7.85 13.11 -18.65
C GLU A 197 7.57 14.62 -18.57
N LEU A 198 6.43 15.08 -19.11
CA LEU A 198 6.02 16.49 -19.05
C LEU A 198 5.82 16.98 -17.61
N LEU A 199 5.24 16.12 -16.76
CA LEU A 199 5.01 16.41 -15.35
C LEU A 199 6.31 16.44 -14.54
N GLU A 200 7.25 15.54 -14.83
CA GLU A 200 8.59 15.54 -14.23
C GLU A 200 9.35 16.82 -14.59
N GLN A 201 9.33 17.23 -15.86
CA GLN A 201 9.97 18.46 -16.31
C GLN A 201 9.36 19.71 -15.68
N LYS A 202 8.03 19.74 -15.54
CA LYS A 202 7.32 20.88 -14.93
C LYS A 202 7.51 20.93 -13.41
N GLY A 203 7.59 19.77 -12.76
CA GLY A 203 7.52 19.61 -11.32
C GLY A 203 6.08 19.52 -10.83
N ARG A 204 5.69 18.35 -10.33
CA ARG A 204 4.38 18.13 -9.70
C ARG A 204 4.29 18.83 -8.35
N VAL A 205 3.06 19.16 -7.94
CA VAL A 205 2.79 19.83 -6.66
C VAL A 205 2.69 18.79 -5.55
N ALA A 206 3.49 18.96 -4.50
CA ALA A 206 3.42 18.12 -3.30
C ALA A 206 2.11 18.34 -2.53
N PHE A 207 1.61 17.26 -1.93
CA PHE A 207 0.40 17.29 -1.14
C PHE A 207 0.54 18.20 0.07
N ARG A 208 -0.48 19.02 0.31
CA ARG A 208 -0.61 19.88 1.48
C ARG A 208 -1.96 19.64 2.16
N LYS A 209 -1.99 19.79 3.48
CA LYS A 209 -3.21 19.56 4.27
C LYS A 209 -4.45 20.33 3.80
N ASP A 210 -4.26 21.55 3.30
CA ASP A 210 -5.32 22.43 2.81
C ASP A 210 -5.95 21.95 1.49
N GLN A 211 -5.30 21.03 0.77
CA GLN A 211 -5.85 20.39 -0.43
C GLN A 211 -6.84 19.26 -0.07
N SER A 212 -6.75 18.67 1.12
CA SER A 212 -7.69 17.62 1.53
C SER A 212 -9.12 18.17 1.56
N PRO A 213 -10.08 17.51 0.91
CA PRO A 213 -11.49 17.89 1.01
C PRO A 213 -11.89 17.91 2.49
N SER A 214 -12.26 19.08 3.01
CA SER A 214 -12.98 19.15 4.26
C SER A 214 -14.39 18.63 4.01
N PHE A 215 -14.77 17.56 4.72
CA PHE A 215 -16.20 17.30 4.87
C PHE A 215 -16.79 18.52 5.60
N PRO A 216 -17.88 19.13 5.09
CA PRO A 216 -18.59 20.11 5.88
C PRO A 216 -19.01 19.41 7.17
N THR A 217 -18.39 19.77 8.28
CA THR A 217 -18.93 19.42 9.59
C THR A 217 -20.33 20.01 9.63
N ALA A 218 -21.34 19.16 9.78
CA ALA A 218 -22.72 19.59 9.84
C ALA A 218 -22.86 20.70 10.91
N GLY A 219 -23.09 21.94 10.45
CA GLY A 219 -23.56 23.03 11.31
C GLY A 219 -22.58 24.16 11.64
N GLY A 220 -21.71 24.61 10.73
CA GLY A 220 -20.85 25.77 11.01
C GLY A 220 -20.61 26.77 9.89
N ASP A 221 -21.01 26.52 8.65
CA ASP A 221 -20.70 27.42 7.54
C ASP A 221 -21.89 28.36 7.26
N PRO A 222 -21.79 29.68 7.53
CA PRO A 222 -22.79 30.63 7.08
C PRO A 222 -22.63 30.71 5.56
N GLY A 223 -23.49 29.98 4.85
CA GLY A 223 -23.48 29.94 3.39
C GLY A 223 -23.41 31.33 2.75
N PRO A 224 -22.98 31.41 1.48
CA PRO A 224 -22.64 32.67 0.85
C PRO A 224 -23.81 33.65 0.92
N MET A 225 -23.58 34.78 1.59
CA MET A 225 -24.51 35.90 1.63
C MET A 225 -24.76 36.36 0.20
N LEU A 226 -25.97 36.13 -0.30
CA LEU A 226 -26.42 36.67 -1.58
C LEU A 226 -26.44 38.21 -1.50
N PRO A 227 -25.89 38.91 -2.51
CA PRO A 227 -25.95 40.37 -2.53
C PRO A 227 -27.40 40.85 -2.70
N LYS A 228 -27.73 41.92 -1.97
CA LYS A 228 -29.02 42.62 -2.01
C LYS A 228 -29.23 43.38 -3.31
#